data_AF-G7GPD6-F1
#
_entry.id   AF-G7GPD6-F1
#
_cell.length_a   1.000
_cell.length_b   1.000
_cell.length_c   1.000
_cell.angle_alpha   90.00
_cell.angle_beta   90.00
_cell.angle_gamma   90.00
#
_symmetry.space_group_name_H-M   'P 1'
#
loop_
_entity.id
_entity.type
_entity.pdbx_description
1 polymer ?
#
loop_
_entity_poly.entity_id
_entity_poly.type
_entity_poly.pdbx_seq_one_letter_code
_entity_poly.pdbx_strand_id
1 'polypeptide(L)'
;MTTRVDSWIWAIRLTKTRSAAGAACRAGHVRVNSVTAKPATTVSVGDEVRVRLGGRERVVEVTRLISKRVSAPMATECYIDNSPPPPPREIVASIPQRDRGTGRPTKRERRDLDKLRMRSSFLMVAVALVALVLAGCSGDDDSGSKGNKETTAKAAPGPFFGACGGVTVDEVSRITGFAGLTLTVNNTSACEWDASVDRTGKVASFNWYRGSPIGREEANVKLSRANAKNIDINGHKGFIGYDQTQGICEIGIGFGADFFEWSVSASERGSTAATLPPVDTVCDAARQLSRLVIERAS
;
A
#
# COMPACT_ATOMS: atom_id res chain seq x y z
N MET A 1 6.44 -8.17 -29.29
CA MET A 1 7.76 -8.29 -28.64
C MET A 1 7.57 -9.11 -27.38
N THR A 2 8.40 -10.10 -27.10
CA THR A 2 8.26 -10.99 -25.94
C THR A 2 9.49 -10.88 -25.04
N THR A 3 9.32 -10.90 -23.72
CA THR A 3 10.44 -10.84 -22.77
C THR A 3 10.37 -12.01 -21.79
N ARG A 4 11.53 -12.53 -21.35
CA ARG A 4 11.59 -13.56 -20.32
C ARG A 4 11.21 -12.98 -18.96
N VAL A 5 10.42 -13.72 -18.18
CA VAL A 5 9.95 -13.31 -16.85
C VAL A 5 11.12 -12.97 -15.92
N ASP A 6 12.22 -13.73 -15.96
CA ASP A 6 13.40 -13.47 -15.11
C ASP A 6 14.07 -12.13 -15.44
N SER A 7 14.16 -11.80 -16.72
CA SER A 7 14.68 -10.52 -17.20
C SER A 7 13.72 -9.39 -16.87
N TRP A 8 12.42 -9.62 -17.03
CA TRP A 8 11.40 -8.61 -16.83
C TRP A 8 11.27 -8.21 -15.35
N ILE A 9 11.09 -9.18 -14.43
CA ILE A 9 10.96 -8.88 -12.98
C ILE A 9 12.23 -8.24 -12.39
N TRP A 10 13.40 -8.51 -12.99
CA TRP A 10 14.64 -7.81 -12.66
C TRP A 10 14.67 -6.38 -13.24
N ALA A 11 14.22 -6.22 -14.48
CA ALA A 11 14.20 -4.94 -15.17
C ALA A 11 13.28 -3.92 -14.46
N ILE A 12 12.11 -4.38 -14.01
CA ILE A 12 11.15 -3.59 -13.20
C ILE A 12 11.49 -3.55 -11.70
N ARG A 13 12.68 -4.03 -11.31
CA ARG A 13 13.24 -3.90 -9.95
C ARG A 13 12.49 -4.66 -8.83
N LEU A 14 11.63 -5.64 -9.15
CA LEU A 14 11.08 -6.55 -8.13
C LEU A 14 12.18 -7.40 -7.49
N THR A 15 13.25 -7.68 -8.22
CA THR A 15 14.46 -8.33 -7.70
C THR A 15 15.68 -7.41 -7.79
N LYS A 16 16.62 -7.58 -6.85
CA LYS A 16 17.87 -6.80 -6.81
C LYS A 16 18.80 -7.14 -7.97
N THR A 17 18.90 -8.41 -8.35
CA THR A 17 19.81 -8.91 -9.40
C THR A 17 19.10 -9.89 -10.32
N ARG A 18 19.59 -10.01 -11.57
CA ARG A 18 19.06 -10.98 -12.54
C ARG A 18 19.23 -12.43 -12.08
N SER A 19 20.33 -12.72 -11.37
CA SER A 19 20.55 -14.03 -10.76
C SER A 19 19.50 -14.37 -9.69
N ALA A 20 19.10 -13.38 -8.87
CA ALA A 20 18.03 -13.53 -7.89
C ALA A 20 16.66 -13.77 -8.56
N ALA A 21 16.37 -13.12 -9.69
CA ALA A 21 15.18 -13.39 -10.48
C ALA A 21 15.12 -14.85 -10.97
N GLY A 22 16.22 -15.33 -11.57
CA GLY A 22 16.32 -16.71 -12.03
C GLY A 22 16.21 -17.72 -10.87
N ALA A 23 16.82 -17.42 -9.72
CA ALA A 23 16.71 -18.25 -8.53
C ALA A 23 15.27 -18.31 -8.00
N ALA A 24 14.57 -17.18 -7.94
CA ALA A 24 13.17 -17.11 -7.51
C ALA A 24 12.25 -17.92 -8.43
N CYS A 25 12.46 -17.86 -9.75
CA CYS A 25 11.72 -18.68 -10.71
C CYS A 25 11.95 -20.19 -10.46
N ARG A 26 13.22 -20.61 -10.31
CA ARG A 26 13.56 -22.03 -10.05
C ARG A 26 13.01 -22.54 -8.71
N ALA A 27 12.95 -21.68 -7.69
CA ALA A 27 12.41 -22.00 -6.38
C ALA A 27 10.86 -22.00 -6.35
N GLY A 28 10.18 -21.79 -7.48
CA GLY A 28 8.72 -21.75 -7.55
C GLY A 28 8.09 -20.51 -6.92
N HIS A 29 8.88 -19.45 -6.71
CA HIS A 29 8.42 -18.19 -6.12
C HIS A 29 7.84 -17.22 -7.14
N VAL A 30 7.95 -17.54 -8.43
CA VAL A 30 7.41 -16.72 -9.52
C VAL A 30 6.34 -17.51 -10.26
N ARG A 31 5.18 -16.89 -10.46
CA ARG A 31 4.09 -17.43 -11.28
C ARG A 31 3.69 -16.41 -12.34
N VAL A 32 3.32 -16.90 -13.52
CA VAL A 32 2.71 -16.12 -14.61
C VAL A 32 1.33 -16.72 -14.84
N ASN A 33 0.26 -15.91 -14.75
CA ASN A 33 -1.13 -16.36 -14.89
C ASN A 33 -1.44 -17.58 -14.02
N SER A 34 -1.06 -17.51 -12.73
CA SER A 34 -1.20 -18.59 -11.73
C SER A 34 -0.34 -19.85 -11.95
N VAL A 35 0.42 -19.96 -13.04
CA VAL A 35 1.30 -21.10 -13.33
C VAL A 35 2.74 -20.79 -12.91
N THR A 36 3.39 -21.74 -12.22
CA THR A 36 4.80 -21.60 -11.85
C THR A 36 5.70 -21.40 -13.07
N ALA A 37 6.47 -20.32 -13.07
CA ALA A 37 7.25 -19.91 -14.22
C ALA A 37 8.71 -20.36 -14.12
N LYS A 38 9.21 -21.03 -15.16
CA LYS A 38 10.66 -21.20 -15.37
C LYS A 38 11.29 -19.85 -15.71
N PRO A 39 12.60 -19.62 -15.48
CA PRO A 39 13.23 -18.33 -15.79
C PRO A 39 13.02 -17.84 -17.23
N ALA A 40 13.01 -18.75 -18.20
CA ALA A 40 12.82 -18.45 -19.62
C ALA A 40 11.35 -18.31 -20.05
N THR A 41 10.38 -18.42 -19.12
CA THR A 41 8.95 -18.23 -19.43
C THR A 41 8.75 -16.85 -20.02
N THR A 42 8.04 -16.78 -21.14
CA THR A 42 7.74 -15.51 -21.81
C THR A 42 6.61 -14.80 -21.07
N VAL A 43 6.72 -13.48 -20.94
CA VAL A 43 5.64 -12.59 -20.50
C VAL A 43 5.21 -11.68 -21.64
N SER A 44 3.91 -11.40 -21.65
CA SER A 44 3.19 -10.51 -22.57
C SER A 44 2.48 -9.41 -21.78
N VAL A 45 2.10 -8.32 -22.47
CA VAL A 45 1.25 -7.28 -21.87
C VAL A 45 -0.11 -7.90 -21.50
N GLY A 46 -0.62 -7.56 -20.31
CA GLY A 46 -1.83 -8.13 -19.72
C GLY A 46 -1.60 -9.38 -18.85
N ASP A 47 -0.40 -9.97 -18.87
CA ASP A 47 -0.11 -11.11 -18.00
C ASP A 47 -0.04 -10.70 -16.52
N GLU A 48 -0.58 -11.53 -15.63
CA GLU A 48 -0.41 -11.40 -14.19
C GLU A 48 0.87 -12.13 -13.75
N VAL A 49 1.82 -11.42 -13.16
CA VAL A 49 3.06 -11.96 -12.60
C VAL A 49 3.02 -11.88 -11.08
N ARG A 50 3.05 -13.03 -10.40
CA ARG A 50 3.17 -13.12 -8.93
C ARG A 50 4.59 -13.47 -8.54
N VAL A 51 5.16 -12.72 -7.60
CA VAL A 51 6.53 -12.88 -7.11
C VAL A 51 6.53 -12.87 -5.59
N ARG A 52 6.94 -13.98 -4.96
CA ARG A 52 7.06 -14.10 -3.50
C ARG A 52 8.51 -13.93 -3.06
N LEU A 53 8.82 -12.81 -2.40
CA LEU A 53 10.19 -12.48 -1.97
C LEU A 53 10.18 -11.90 -0.56
N GLY A 54 11.12 -12.34 0.29
CA GLY A 54 11.32 -11.75 1.62
C GLY A 54 10.08 -11.82 2.51
N GLY A 55 9.26 -12.88 2.38
CA GLY A 55 8.01 -13.03 3.14
C GLY A 55 6.84 -12.20 2.62
N ARG A 56 7.03 -11.40 1.56
CA ARG A 56 5.98 -10.59 0.92
C ARG A 56 5.62 -11.14 -0.45
N GLU A 57 4.33 -11.14 -0.77
CA GLU A 57 3.85 -11.40 -2.12
C GLU A 57 3.72 -10.08 -2.88
N ARG A 58 4.25 -10.08 -4.11
CA ARG A 58 4.05 -9.03 -5.10
C ARG A 58 3.20 -9.59 -6.22
N VAL A 59 2.12 -8.91 -6.58
CA VAL A 59 1.24 -9.30 -7.69
C VAL A 59 1.20 -8.12 -8.64
N VAL A 60 1.69 -8.29 -9.86
CA VAL A 60 1.78 -7.19 -10.84
C VAL A 60 1.20 -7.62 -12.18
N GLU A 61 0.46 -6.73 -12.83
CA GLU A 61 0.00 -6.91 -14.21
C GLU A 61 0.97 -6.21 -15.17
N VAL A 62 1.37 -6.87 -16.25
CA VAL A 62 2.34 -6.33 -17.21
C VAL A 62 1.67 -5.27 -18.10
N THR A 63 2.12 -4.02 -18.07
CA THR A 63 1.66 -2.97 -19.01
C THR A 63 2.68 -2.69 -20.11
N ARG A 64 3.97 -2.84 -19.82
CA ARG A 64 5.06 -2.64 -20.79
C ARG A 64 6.15 -3.68 -20.63
N LEU A 65 6.63 -4.19 -21.76
CA LEU A 65 7.73 -5.15 -21.81
C LEU A 65 9.08 -4.43 -21.90
N ILE A 66 9.92 -4.62 -20.89
CA ILE A 66 11.29 -4.13 -20.84
C ILE A 66 12.26 -5.25 -20.48
N SER A 67 13.44 -5.24 -21.10
CA SER A 67 14.52 -6.21 -20.82
C SER A 67 15.74 -5.58 -20.17
N LYS A 68 15.89 -4.25 -20.26
CA LYS A 68 16.93 -3.47 -19.58
C LYS A 68 16.38 -2.92 -18.26
N ARG A 69 17.18 -2.97 -17.20
CA ARG A 69 16.82 -2.40 -15.90
C ARG A 69 16.78 -0.89 -15.97
N VAL A 70 15.68 -0.32 -15.48
CA VAL A 70 15.42 1.12 -15.52
C VAL A 70 15.40 1.73 -14.11
N SER A 71 15.26 3.05 -14.04
CA SER A 71 15.06 3.79 -12.79
C SER A 71 13.75 3.37 -12.12
N ALA A 72 13.61 3.67 -10.82
CA ALA A 72 12.39 3.36 -10.08
C ALA A 72 11.10 3.94 -10.73
N PRO A 73 11.03 5.22 -11.13
CA PRO A 73 9.81 5.77 -11.75
C PRO A 73 9.47 5.08 -13.08
N MET A 74 10.45 4.85 -13.95
CA MET A 74 10.23 4.16 -15.23
C MET A 74 9.81 2.70 -15.06
N ALA A 75 10.24 2.05 -13.98
CA ALA A 75 9.83 0.68 -13.68
C ALA A 75 8.34 0.62 -13.33
N THR A 76 7.85 1.57 -12.53
CA THR A 76 6.44 1.66 -12.12
C THR A 76 5.51 1.83 -13.31
N GLU A 77 5.92 2.53 -14.36
CA GLU A 77 5.13 2.65 -15.60
C GLU A 77 4.94 1.31 -16.35
N CYS A 78 5.75 0.29 -16.05
CA CYS A 78 5.74 -0.97 -16.78
C CYS A 78 4.79 -2.02 -16.21
N TYR A 79 4.15 -1.74 -15.08
CA TYR A 79 3.20 -2.67 -14.48
C TYR A 79 2.13 -1.96 -13.64
N ILE A 80 1.01 -2.64 -13.40
CA ILE A 80 0.02 -2.24 -12.38
C ILE A 80 0.27 -3.10 -11.13
N ASP A 81 0.46 -2.46 -9.97
CA ASP A 81 0.69 -3.15 -8.70
C ASP A 81 -0.65 -3.56 -8.06
N ASN A 82 -0.92 -4.86 -8.03
CA ASN A 82 -2.08 -5.48 -7.39
C ASN A 82 -1.68 -6.23 -6.10
N SER A 83 -0.51 -5.92 -5.54
CA SER A 83 0.03 -6.65 -4.38
C SER A 83 -0.87 -6.51 -3.15
N PRO A 84 -1.03 -7.58 -2.36
CA PRO A 84 -1.76 -7.49 -1.10
C PRO A 84 -1.12 -6.47 -0.14
N PRO A 85 -1.93 -5.90 0.78
CA PRO A 85 -1.44 -5.09 1.89
C PRO A 85 -0.22 -5.71 2.57
N PRO A 86 0.81 -4.92 2.89
CA PRO A 86 1.76 -5.37 3.89
C PRO A 86 0.99 -5.64 5.20
N PRO A 87 1.36 -6.68 5.96
CA PRO A 87 0.70 -6.99 7.22
C PRO A 87 0.78 -5.77 8.17
N PRO A 88 -0.26 -5.52 9.00
CA PRO A 88 -0.27 -4.44 9.97
C PRO A 88 1.01 -4.41 10.82
N ARG A 89 1.51 -3.20 11.10
CA ARG A 89 2.73 -3.03 11.89
C ARG A 89 2.62 -3.64 13.28
N GLU A 90 1.43 -3.72 13.88
CA GLU A 90 1.20 -4.41 15.14
C GLU A 90 1.58 -5.89 15.08
N ILE A 91 1.25 -6.57 13.99
CA ILE A 91 1.64 -7.98 13.78
C ILE A 91 3.15 -8.07 13.58
N VAL A 92 3.76 -7.14 12.85
CA VAL A 92 5.22 -7.11 12.62
C VAL A 92 5.99 -6.76 13.91
N ALA A 93 5.46 -5.85 14.74
CA ALA A 93 6.02 -5.43 16.02
C ALA A 93 5.80 -6.48 17.13
N SER A 94 4.77 -7.32 16.98
CA SER A 94 4.56 -8.49 17.84
C SER A 94 5.57 -9.61 17.59
N ILE A 95 6.31 -9.57 16.48
CA ILE A 95 7.42 -10.50 16.24
C ILE A 95 8.54 -10.13 17.20
N PRO A 96 8.90 -11.01 18.16
CA PRO A 96 9.97 -10.71 19.10
C PRO A 96 11.28 -10.44 18.36
N GLN A 97 11.78 -9.20 18.44
CA GLN A 97 13.07 -8.83 17.90
C GLN A 97 14.13 -8.95 19.00
N ARG A 98 15.30 -9.51 18.68
CA ARG A 98 16.48 -9.41 19.55
C ARG A 98 17.20 -8.09 19.28
N ASP A 99 17.73 -7.48 20.34
CA ASP A 99 18.55 -6.29 20.21
C ASP A 99 19.76 -6.56 19.31
N ARG A 100 20.05 -5.60 18.42
CA ARG A 100 21.22 -5.66 17.54
C ARG A 100 22.49 -5.73 18.39
N GLY A 101 23.41 -6.65 18.05
CA GLY A 101 24.67 -6.85 18.76
C GLY A 101 24.64 -7.93 19.84
N THR A 102 23.46 -8.50 20.15
CA THR A 102 23.33 -9.55 21.19
C THR A 102 23.83 -10.94 20.80
N GLY A 103 24.47 -11.08 19.64
CA GLY A 103 25.12 -12.31 19.19
C GLY A 103 24.21 -13.53 19.09
N ARG A 104 24.83 -14.71 18.95
CA ARG A 104 24.16 -16.01 18.99
C ARG A 104 23.58 -16.25 20.40
N PRO A 105 22.36 -16.81 20.55
CA PRO A 105 21.79 -17.09 21.85
C PRO A 105 22.74 -17.87 22.75
N THR A 106 22.89 -17.39 23.98
CA THR A 106 23.67 -18.05 25.03
C THR A 106 23.05 -19.41 25.39
N LYS A 107 23.81 -20.29 26.05
CA LYS A 107 23.33 -21.61 26.46
C LYS A 107 22.08 -21.55 27.34
N ARG A 108 21.93 -20.50 28.15
CA ARG A 108 20.75 -20.27 29.00
C ARG A 108 19.54 -19.87 28.16
N GLU A 109 19.70 -18.87 27.28
CA GLU A 109 18.63 -18.43 26.37
C GLU A 109 18.16 -19.55 25.45
N ARG A 110 19.08 -20.38 24.95
CA ARG A 110 18.73 -21.56 24.16
C ARG A 110 17.86 -22.55 24.94
N ARG A 111 18.21 -22.84 26.21
CA ARG A 111 17.41 -23.72 27.08
C ARG A 111 16.04 -23.14 27.38
N ASP A 112 15.92 -21.82 27.54
CA ASP A 112 14.65 -21.16 27.80
C ASP A 112 13.76 -21.11 26.55
N LEU A 113 14.35 -20.92 25.36
CA LEU A 113 13.66 -21.09 24.07
C LEU A 113 13.19 -22.54 23.86
N ASP A 114 14.01 -23.53 24.22
CA ASP A 114 13.63 -24.94 24.12
C ASP A 114 12.47 -25.29 25.08
N LYS A 115 12.47 -24.73 26.31
CA LYS A 115 11.34 -24.87 27.25
C LYS A 115 10.06 -24.21 26.72
N LEU A 116 10.15 -23.05 26.09
CA LEU A 116 8.99 -22.38 25.48
C LEU A 116 8.41 -23.22 24.34
N ARG A 117 9.25 -23.80 23.47
CA ARG A 117 8.85 -24.69 22.39
C ARG A 117 8.20 -25.98 22.89
N MET A 118 8.70 -26.52 24.01
CA MET A 118 8.14 -27.70 24.66
C MET A 118 6.80 -27.40 25.38
N ARG A 119 6.65 -26.21 25.99
CA ARG A 119 5.39 -25.77 26.62
C ARG A 119 4.28 -25.48 25.60
N SER A 120 4.62 -24.91 24.44
CA SER A 120 3.66 -24.74 23.33
C SER A 120 3.19 -26.06 22.72
N SER A 121 3.99 -27.14 22.85
CA SER A 121 3.59 -28.48 22.41
C SER A 121 2.61 -29.15 23.38
N PHE A 122 2.74 -28.90 24.69
CA PHE A 122 1.82 -29.41 25.71
C PHE A 122 0.45 -28.70 25.71
N LEU A 123 0.41 -27.40 25.40
CA LEU A 123 -0.84 -26.63 25.35
C LEU A 123 -1.76 -27.10 24.22
N MET A 124 -1.20 -27.49 23.06
CA MET A 124 -1.95 -28.06 21.94
C MET A 124 -2.56 -29.44 22.27
N VAL A 125 -1.85 -30.27 23.04
CA VAL A 125 -2.33 -31.60 23.44
C VAL A 125 -3.41 -31.50 24.52
N ALA A 126 -3.27 -30.56 25.47
CA ALA A 126 -4.25 -30.35 26.53
C ALA A 126 -5.59 -29.80 25.99
N VAL A 127 -5.55 -28.88 25.01
CA VAL A 127 -6.77 -28.36 24.35
C VAL A 127 -7.48 -29.46 23.54
N ALA A 128 -6.74 -30.35 22.88
CA ALA A 128 -7.32 -31.49 22.17
C ALA A 128 -7.96 -32.51 23.12
N LEU A 129 -7.37 -32.77 24.29
CA LEU A 129 -7.92 -33.70 25.29
C LEU A 129 -9.17 -33.16 26.00
N VAL A 130 -9.23 -31.86 26.29
CA VAL A 130 -10.44 -31.24 26.87
C VAL A 130 -11.62 -31.26 25.88
N ALA A 131 -11.35 -31.09 24.58
CA ALA A 131 -12.36 -31.25 23.53
C ALA A 131 -12.86 -32.69 23.36
N LEU A 132 -12.03 -33.69 23.68
CA LEU A 132 -12.40 -35.11 23.64
C LEU A 132 -13.20 -35.58 24.87
N VAL A 133 -13.09 -34.90 26.02
CA VAL A 133 -13.80 -35.28 27.27
C VAL A 133 -15.21 -34.67 27.36
N LEU A 134 -15.50 -33.59 26.62
CA LEU A 134 -16.82 -32.95 26.61
C LEU A 134 -17.78 -33.48 25.52
N ALA A 135 -17.35 -34.46 24.71
CA ALA A 135 -18.19 -35.13 23.72
C ALA A 135 -18.54 -36.56 24.18
N GLY A 136 -19.38 -36.65 25.22
CA GLY A 136 -20.13 -37.87 25.55
C GLY A 136 -21.47 -37.89 24.80
N CYS A 137 -21.74 -38.98 24.10
CA CYS A 137 -22.77 -39.17 23.08
C CYS A 137 -24.23 -38.95 23.52
N SER A 138 -25.03 -38.27 22.67
CA SER A 138 -26.39 -38.70 22.31
C SER A 138 -27.04 -37.81 21.24
N GLY A 139 -27.62 -38.46 20.23
CA GLY A 139 -28.81 -37.98 19.53
C GLY A 139 -28.60 -37.30 18.19
N ASP A 140 -28.98 -38.00 17.12
CA ASP A 140 -29.24 -37.48 15.78
C ASP A 140 -30.18 -36.26 15.82
N ASP A 141 -29.84 -35.21 15.04
CA ASP A 141 -30.75 -34.62 14.07
C ASP A 141 -30.04 -33.55 13.21
N ASP A 142 -30.24 -33.69 11.91
CA ASP A 142 -29.73 -32.85 10.84
C ASP A 142 -30.29 -31.41 10.95
N SER A 143 -29.41 -30.45 11.22
CA SER A 143 -29.64 -29.05 10.85
C SER A 143 -28.31 -28.38 10.54
N GLY A 144 -27.90 -28.50 9.28
CA GLY A 144 -26.76 -27.80 8.72
C GLY A 144 -26.90 -26.27 8.82
N SER A 145 -26.41 -25.69 9.91
CA SER A 145 -26.11 -24.26 9.99
C SER A 145 -24.84 -24.00 9.18
N LYS A 146 -25.04 -23.61 7.92
CA LYS A 146 -24.02 -23.01 7.08
C LYS A 146 -23.55 -21.72 7.76
N GLY A 147 -22.49 -21.82 8.55
CA GLY A 147 -21.65 -20.68 8.89
C GLY A 147 -21.10 -20.12 7.59
N ASN A 148 -21.75 -19.08 7.08
CA ASN A 148 -21.33 -18.34 5.91
C ASN A 148 -19.94 -17.78 6.22
N LYS A 149 -18.88 -18.45 5.75
CA LYS A 149 -17.60 -17.78 5.50
C LYS A 149 -17.92 -16.76 4.43
N GLU A 150 -18.26 -15.57 4.89
CA GLU A 150 -18.35 -14.38 4.07
C GLU A 150 -16.95 -14.21 3.47
N THR A 151 -16.80 -14.78 2.29
CA THR A 151 -15.71 -14.49 1.38
C THR A 151 -15.87 -13.01 1.15
N THR A 152 -14.96 -12.21 1.73
CA THR A 152 -14.88 -10.79 1.41
C THR A 152 -14.79 -10.70 -0.10
N ALA A 153 -15.90 -10.34 -0.73
CA ALA A 153 -15.96 -10.16 -2.16
C ALA A 153 -14.82 -9.21 -2.50
N LYS A 154 -13.95 -9.63 -3.45
CA LYS A 154 -12.85 -8.80 -3.94
C LYS A 154 -13.49 -7.49 -4.38
N ALA A 155 -13.27 -6.42 -3.60
CA ALA A 155 -13.87 -5.13 -3.88
C ALA A 155 -13.58 -4.76 -5.35
N ALA A 156 -14.59 -4.28 -6.05
CA ALA A 156 -14.41 -3.88 -7.44
C ALA A 156 -13.31 -2.79 -7.51
N PRO A 157 -12.46 -2.81 -8.56
CA PRO A 157 -11.48 -1.75 -8.77
C PRO A 157 -12.19 -0.39 -8.84
N GLY A 158 -11.52 0.65 -8.35
CA GLY A 158 -12.03 2.01 -8.39
C GLY A 158 -12.13 2.57 -9.82
N PRO A 159 -12.79 3.73 -9.99
CA PRO A 159 -12.89 4.39 -11.29
C PRO A 159 -11.52 4.89 -11.75
N PHE A 160 -11.43 5.23 -13.03
CA PHE A 160 -10.24 5.89 -13.56
C PHE A 160 -10.29 7.38 -13.23
N PHE A 161 -9.28 7.90 -12.53
CA PHE A 161 -9.21 9.32 -12.14
C PHE A 161 -8.55 10.23 -13.17
N GLY A 162 -8.15 9.73 -14.35
CA GLY A 162 -7.35 10.54 -15.28
C GLY A 162 -5.90 10.74 -14.83
N ALA A 163 -5.09 11.35 -15.69
CA ALA A 163 -3.75 11.81 -15.29
C ALA A 163 -3.91 12.92 -14.24
N CYS A 164 -3.17 12.83 -13.13
CA CYS A 164 -3.23 13.81 -12.04
C CYS A 164 -4.64 14.06 -11.45
N GLY A 165 -5.51 13.05 -11.44
CA GLY A 165 -6.89 13.24 -10.98
C GLY A 165 -7.75 14.06 -11.96
N GLY A 166 -7.26 14.27 -13.17
CA GLY A 166 -7.88 15.16 -14.16
C GLY A 166 -7.76 16.63 -13.80
N VAL A 167 -6.83 17.01 -12.91
CA VAL A 167 -6.66 18.39 -12.42
C VAL A 167 -5.46 19.07 -13.09
N THR A 168 -5.65 20.32 -13.53
CA THR A 168 -4.59 21.11 -14.18
C THR A 168 -3.79 21.96 -13.18
N VAL A 169 -2.61 22.42 -13.58
CA VAL A 169 -1.77 23.33 -12.77
C VAL A 169 -2.53 24.62 -12.40
N ASP A 170 -3.32 25.16 -13.34
CA ASP A 170 -4.10 26.39 -13.12
C ASP A 170 -5.20 26.17 -12.08
N GLU A 171 -5.84 24.99 -12.09
CA GLU A 171 -6.84 24.62 -11.11
C GLU A 171 -6.22 24.43 -9.73
N VAL A 172 -5.07 23.76 -9.64
CA VAL A 172 -4.35 23.63 -8.37
C VAL A 172 -3.94 24.99 -7.85
N SER A 173 -3.35 25.86 -8.68
CA SER A 173 -2.94 27.21 -8.29
C SER A 173 -4.14 28.04 -7.81
N ARG A 174 -5.26 27.99 -8.53
CA ARG A 174 -6.48 28.73 -8.17
C ARG A 174 -7.12 28.22 -6.87
N ILE A 175 -7.19 26.90 -6.68
CA ILE A 175 -7.85 26.30 -5.52
C ILE A 175 -6.98 26.43 -4.26
N THR A 176 -5.67 26.26 -4.38
CA THR A 176 -4.73 26.39 -3.26
C THR A 176 -4.36 27.84 -2.95
N GLY A 177 -4.49 28.74 -3.93
CA GLY A 177 -3.97 30.10 -3.86
C GLY A 177 -2.44 30.19 -3.95
N PHE A 178 -1.76 29.09 -4.29
CA PHE A 178 -0.30 29.08 -4.42
C PHE A 178 0.10 29.65 -5.78
N ALA A 179 1.00 30.63 -5.77
CA ALA A 179 1.56 31.21 -6.98
C ALA A 179 2.80 30.44 -7.44
N GLY A 180 3.05 30.41 -8.75
CA GLY A 180 4.29 29.86 -9.32
C GLY A 180 4.38 28.33 -9.30
N LEU A 181 3.27 27.62 -9.12
CA LEU A 181 3.27 26.16 -9.16
C LEU A 181 3.71 25.62 -10.52
N THR A 182 4.59 24.64 -10.49
CA THR A 182 4.97 23.83 -11.66
C THR A 182 4.77 22.35 -11.37
N LEU A 183 4.35 21.58 -12.37
CA LEU A 183 4.18 20.14 -12.24
C LEU A 183 5.56 19.46 -12.26
N THR A 184 6.08 19.12 -11.08
CA THR A 184 7.42 18.53 -10.88
C THR A 184 7.40 17.01 -10.92
N VAL A 185 6.27 16.39 -10.57
CA VAL A 185 6.01 14.96 -10.73
C VAL A 185 4.77 14.79 -11.59
N ASN A 186 4.89 14.00 -12.67
CA ASN A 186 3.78 13.66 -13.55
C ASN A 186 3.90 12.19 -13.98
N ASN A 187 3.17 11.31 -13.31
CA ASN A 187 3.03 9.92 -13.73
C ASN A 187 1.61 9.41 -13.47
N THR A 188 1.36 8.15 -13.83
CA THR A 188 0.01 7.54 -13.79
C THR A 188 -0.61 7.43 -12.40
N SER A 189 0.19 7.54 -11.35
CA SER A 189 -0.23 7.26 -9.97
C SER A 189 0.14 8.38 -9.00
N ALA A 190 0.96 9.36 -9.41
CA ALA A 190 1.35 10.47 -8.58
C ALA A 190 1.59 11.73 -9.41
N CYS A 191 1.09 12.85 -8.91
CA CYS A 191 1.40 14.18 -9.40
C CYS A 191 1.78 15.11 -8.25
N GLU A 192 2.71 16.02 -8.51
CA GLU A 192 3.17 16.99 -7.54
C GLU A 192 3.36 18.34 -8.22
N TRP A 193 2.76 19.36 -7.63
CA TRP A 193 2.87 20.75 -8.01
C TRP A 193 3.64 21.49 -6.94
N ASP A 194 4.81 22.01 -7.30
CA ASP A 194 5.71 22.69 -6.38
C ASP A 194 5.93 24.14 -6.81
N ALA A 195 5.88 25.06 -5.84
CA ALA A 195 6.16 26.48 -6.05
C ALA A 195 7.66 26.78 -6.16
N SER A 196 8.53 25.82 -5.82
CA SER A 196 9.98 25.98 -5.93
C SER A 196 10.66 24.79 -6.62
N VAL A 197 11.66 25.11 -7.45
CA VAL A 197 12.45 24.09 -8.18
C VAL A 197 13.27 23.22 -7.22
N ASP A 198 13.61 23.74 -6.04
CA ASP A 198 14.37 23.05 -5.01
C ASP A 198 13.51 22.29 -3.99
N ARG A 199 12.19 22.21 -4.21
CA ARG A 199 11.23 21.50 -3.36
C ARG A 199 11.21 21.96 -1.90
N THR A 200 11.34 23.26 -1.73
CA THR A 200 11.23 23.94 -0.45
C THR A 200 10.11 24.97 -0.41
N GLY A 201 9.29 25.02 -1.47
CA GLY A 201 8.12 25.87 -1.57
C GLY A 201 6.83 25.17 -1.13
N LYS A 202 5.73 25.89 -1.26
CA LYS A 202 4.38 25.35 -1.08
C LYS A 202 4.13 24.26 -2.12
N VAL A 203 3.49 23.18 -1.69
CA VAL A 203 3.33 21.98 -2.52
C VAL A 203 1.91 21.43 -2.41
N ALA A 204 1.38 20.96 -3.53
CA ALA A 204 0.21 20.10 -3.58
C ALA A 204 0.60 18.80 -4.27
N SER A 205 0.15 17.66 -3.76
CA SER A 205 0.39 16.37 -4.37
C SER A 205 -0.88 15.53 -4.41
N PHE A 206 -1.03 14.79 -5.50
CA PHE A 206 -2.09 13.82 -5.72
C PHE A 206 -1.46 12.44 -5.86
N ASN A 207 -1.91 11.47 -5.07
CA ASN A 207 -1.49 10.08 -5.16
C ASN A 207 -2.72 9.19 -5.37
N TRP A 208 -2.62 8.25 -6.29
CA TRP A 208 -3.65 7.25 -6.55
C TRP A 208 -3.11 5.85 -6.28
N TYR A 209 -3.77 5.16 -5.35
CA TYR A 209 -3.45 3.82 -4.90
C TYR A 209 -4.48 2.83 -5.45
N ARG A 210 -4.09 2.07 -6.48
CA ARG A 210 -4.91 1.02 -7.07
C ARG A 210 -4.81 -0.29 -6.28
N GLY A 211 -5.93 -0.99 -6.10
CA GLY A 211 -5.97 -2.29 -5.42
C GLY A 211 -5.58 -2.24 -3.93
N SER A 212 -5.57 -1.06 -3.32
CA SER A 212 -5.38 -0.87 -1.88
C SER A 212 -6.63 -0.22 -1.28
N PRO A 213 -7.46 -0.92 -0.49
CA PRO A 213 -8.61 -0.31 0.15
C PRO A 213 -8.16 0.72 1.20
N ILE A 214 -8.91 1.82 1.31
CA ILE A 214 -8.57 2.99 2.16
C ILE A 214 -8.39 2.65 3.65
N GLY A 215 -9.07 1.62 4.16
CA GLY A 215 -9.04 1.26 5.58
C GLY A 215 -7.63 0.97 6.14
N ARG A 216 -6.66 0.65 5.28
CA ARG A 216 -5.25 0.50 5.68
C ARG A 216 -4.59 1.85 6.00
N GLU A 217 -4.82 2.86 5.17
CA GLU A 217 -4.20 4.18 5.35
C GLU A 217 -4.96 5.04 6.35
N GLU A 218 -6.28 4.87 6.47
CA GLU A 218 -7.08 5.49 7.54
C GLU A 218 -6.51 5.14 8.93
N ALA A 219 -6.08 3.88 9.14
CA ALA A 219 -5.43 3.46 10.38
C ALA A 219 -4.06 4.11 10.58
N ASN A 220 -3.24 4.24 9.53
CA ASN A 220 -1.93 4.89 9.62
C ASN A 220 -2.04 6.39 9.92
N VAL A 221 -2.98 7.10 9.29
CA VAL A 221 -3.19 8.54 9.50
C VAL A 221 -3.75 8.83 10.89
N LYS A 222 -4.64 7.97 11.40
CA LYS A 222 -5.11 8.02 12.80
C LYS A 222 -3.98 7.84 13.82
N LEU A 223 -2.92 7.13 13.45
CA LEU A 223 -1.76 6.90 14.31
C LEU A 223 -0.64 7.95 14.13
N SER A 224 -0.56 8.62 12.97
CA SER A 224 0.56 9.51 12.62
C SER A 224 0.26 11.02 12.70
N ARG A 225 -1.02 11.43 12.62
CA ARG A 225 -1.43 12.84 12.64
C ARG A 225 -2.27 13.14 13.88
N ALA A 226 -1.97 14.25 14.57
CA ALA A 226 -2.64 14.65 15.80
C ALA A 226 -4.16 14.89 15.65
N ASN A 227 -4.65 15.18 14.44
CA ASN A 227 -6.04 15.58 14.18
C ASN A 227 -6.71 14.79 13.03
N ALA A 228 -6.54 13.47 12.98
CA ALA A 228 -7.19 12.64 11.98
C ALA A 228 -8.70 12.48 12.25
N LYS A 229 -9.54 12.70 11.23
CA LYS A 229 -11.00 12.53 11.30
C LYS A 229 -11.52 11.79 10.07
N ASN A 230 -12.62 11.06 10.24
CA ASN A 230 -13.33 10.47 9.12
C ASN A 230 -14.18 11.55 8.43
N ILE A 231 -14.27 11.48 7.11
CA ILE A 231 -15.05 12.42 6.30
C ILE A 231 -15.87 11.68 5.25
N ASP A 232 -16.83 12.40 4.69
CA ASP A 232 -17.58 12.03 3.50
C ASP A 232 -17.51 13.20 2.52
N ILE A 233 -17.09 12.92 1.28
CA ILE A 233 -17.13 13.90 0.19
C ILE A 233 -17.91 13.26 -0.96
N ASN A 234 -19.03 13.88 -1.33
CA ASN A 234 -19.91 13.45 -2.41
C ASN A 234 -20.33 11.97 -2.31
N GLY A 235 -20.56 11.46 -1.10
CA GLY A 235 -20.96 10.07 -0.85
C GLY A 235 -19.80 9.08 -0.73
N HIS A 236 -18.56 9.55 -0.89
CA HIS A 236 -17.36 8.73 -0.76
C HIS A 236 -16.72 8.90 0.61
N LYS A 237 -16.54 7.78 1.31
CA LYS A 237 -15.91 7.76 2.63
C LYS A 237 -14.40 7.97 2.52
N GLY A 238 -13.87 8.69 3.49
CA GLY A 238 -12.47 9.04 3.53
C GLY A 238 -11.98 9.47 4.90
N PHE A 239 -10.76 9.99 4.91
CA PHE A 239 -10.16 10.61 6.08
C PHE A 239 -9.61 11.99 5.73
N ILE A 240 -9.49 12.82 6.76
CA ILE A 240 -8.73 14.06 6.75
C ILE A 240 -7.73 14.04 7.90
N GLY A 241 -6.49 14.42 7.65
CA GLY A 241 -5.46 14.61 8.67
C GLY A 241 -4.77 15.96 8.45
N TYR A 242 -4.51 16.70 9.51
CA TYR A 242 -3.89 18.01 9.38
C TYR A 242 -3.00 18.36 10.56
N ASP A 243 -2.06 19.26 10.31
CA ASP A 243 -1.13 19.78 11.30
C ASP A 243 -0.91 21.28 11.06
N GLN A 244 -1.43 22.12 11.95
CA GLN A 244 -1.29 23.58 11.90
C GLN A 244 0.16 24.03 12.03
N THR A 245 1.00 23.28 12.75
CA THR A 245 2.42 23.64 12.95
C THR A 245 3.24 23.40 11.69
N GLN A 246 2.80 22.46 10.87
CA GLN A 246 3.40 22.14 9.56
C GLN A 246 2.66 22.81 8.39
N GLY A 247 1.47 23.40 8.63
CA GLY A 247 0.66 24.01 7.58
C GLY A 247 0.22 23.04 6.50
N ILE A 248 -0.03 21.77 6.89
CA ILE A 248 -0.31 20.68 5.97
C ILE A 248 -1.71 20.09 6.24
N CYS A 249 -2.40 19.71 5.16
CA CYS A 249 -3.63 18.95 5.21
C CYS A 249 -3.63 17.82 4.17
N GLU A 250 -4.02 16.64 4.61
CA GLU A 250 -4.09 15.40 3.86
C GLU A 250 -5.53 14.90 3.82
N ILE A 251 -6.05 14.58 2.64
CA ILE A 251 -7.38 14.00 2.44
C ILE A 251 -7.26 12.76 1.58
N GLY A 252 -7.68 11.61 2.11
CA GLY A 252 -7.82 10.36 1.36
C GLY A 252 -9.29 10.02 1.13
N ILE A 253 -9.67 9.64 -0.09
CA ILE A 253 -11.04 9.25 -0.47
C ILE A 253 -11.05 7.86 -1.12
N GLY A 254 -11.88 6.96 -0.57
CA GLY A 254 -11.98 5.56 -0.98
C GLY A 254 -12.98 5.30 -2.10
N PHE A 255 -12.62 4.38 -2.99
CA PHE A 255 -13.40 3.90 -4.12
C PHE A 255 -13.23 2.38 -4.30
N GLY A 256 -14.06 1.59 -3.61
CA GLY A 256 -13.97 0.13 -3.69
C GLY A 256 -12.60 -0.38 -3.22
N ALA A 257 -11.85 -1.00 -4.13
CA ALA A 257 -10.49 -1.46 -3.88
C ALA A 257 -9.40 -0.39 -4.03
N ASP A 258 -9.75 0.84 -4.42
CA ASP A 258 -8.80 1.93 -4.64
C ASP A 258 -9.02 3.08 -3.65
N PHE A 259 -8.06 3.98 -3.54
CA PHE A 259 -8.28 5.32 -2.99
C PHE A 259 -7.32 6.31 -3.65
N PHE A 260 -7.68 7.58 -3.63
CA PHE A 260 -6.73 8.66 -3.92
C PHE A 260 -6.50 9.50 -2.68
N GLU A 261 -5.39 10.22 -2.68
CA GLU A 261 -5.00 11.12 -1.61
C GLU A 261 -4.51 12.46 -2.18
N TRP A 262 -5.00 13.55 -1.59
CA TRP A 262 -4.43 14.88 -1.73
C TRP A 262 -3.64 15.25 -0.49
N SER A 263 -2.41 15.74 -0.67
CA SER A 263 -1.63 16.38 0.40
C SER A 263 -1.29 17.80 -0.05
N VAL A 264 -1.72 18.79 0.72
CA VAL A 264 -1.51 20.22 0.46
C VAL A 264 -0.72 20.81 1.63
N SER A 265 0.44 21.39 1.34
CA SER A 265 1.31 22.04 2.31
C SER A 265 1.54 23.49 1.91
N ALA A 266 1.13 24.41 2.78
CA ALA A 266 1.40 25.83 2.64
C ALA A 266 2.74 26.26 3.27
N SER A 267 3.52 25.30 3.78
CA SER A 267 4.85 25.55 4.32
C SER A 267 5.88 25.69 3.21
N GLU A 268 6.75 26.68 3.38
CA GLU A 268 7.91 26.96 2.53
C GLU A 268 9.13 27.32 3.40
N ARG A 269 10.33 27.36 2.81
CA ARG A 269 11.58 27.67 3.52
C ARG A 269 11.43 28.95 4.36
N GLY A 270 11.64 28.82 5.67
CA GLY A 270 11.53 29.93 6.62
C GLY A 270 10.12 30.14 7.19
N SER A 271 9.15 29.31 6.82
CA SER A 271 7.82 29.32 7.44
C SER A 271 7.90 29.03 8.94
N THR A 272 7.10 29.78 9.69
CA THR A 272 6.87 29.60 11.12
C THR A 272 5.38 29.47 11.37
N ALA A 273 4.98 29.00 12.55
CA ALA A 273 3.57 28.92 12.92
C ALA A 273 2.81 30.26 12.77
N ALA A 274 3.51 31.41 12.87
CA ALA A 274 2.93 32.74 12.72
C ALA A 274 2.72 33.18 11.26
N THR A 275 3.46 32.60 10.31
CA THR A 275 3.37 32.96 8.88
C THR A 275 2.52 31.98 8.08
N LEU A 276 2.25 30.80 8.63
CA LEU A 276 1.41 29.81 7.99
C LEU A 276 -0.06 30.26 7.97
N PRO A 277 -0.80 30.02 6.88
CA PRO A 277 -2.24 30.26 6.86
C PRO A 277 -2.95 29.36 7.90
N PRO A 278 -4.19 29.71 8.28
CA PRO A 278 -5.05 28.80 9.02
C PRO A 278 -5.15 27.46 8.29
N VAL A 279 -4.97 26.36 9.01
CA VAL A 279 -4.98 25.02 8.43
C VAL A 279 -6.32 24.68 7.79
N ASP A 280 -7.42 25.31 8.24
CA ASP A 280 -8.73 25.18 7.61
C ASP A 280 -8.70 25.65 6.15
N THR A 281 -7.96 26.71 5.81
CA THR A 281 -7.78 27.17 4.43
C THR A 281 -7.06 26.12 3.58
N VAL A 282 -6.02 25.49 4.14
CA VAL A 282 -5.26 24.42 3.46
C VAL A 282 -6.15 23.19 3.26
N CYS A 283 -6.94 22.83 4.28
CA CYS A 283 -7.88 21.73 4.21
C CYS A 283 -9.05 21.98 3.26
N ASP A 284 -9.54 23.21 3.15
CA ASP A 284 -10.58 23.56 2.18
C ASP A 284 -10.09 23.43 0.74
N ALA A 285 -8.84 23.81 0.47
CA ALA A 285 -8.21 23.55 -0.82
C ALA A 285 -8.15 22.04 -1.13
N ALA A 286 -7.69 21.23 -0.17
CA ALA A 286 -7.66 19.77 -0.33
C ALA A 286 -9.06 19.17 -0.56
N ARG A 287 -10.10 19.69 0.12
CA ARG A 287 -11.50 19.27 -0.08
C ARG A 287 -12.01 19.62 -1.48
N GLN A 288 -11.74 20.83 -1.96
CA GLN A 288 -12.15 21.26 -3.29
C GLN A 288 -11.46 20.45 -4.39
N LEU A 289 -10.15 20.20 -4.25
CA LEU A 289 -9.42 19.32 -5.15
C LEU A 289 -9.99 17.90 -5.14
N SER A 290 -10.32 17.37 -3.97
CA SER A 290 -10.94 16.04 -3.85
C SER A 290 -12.30 15.97 -4.54
N ARG A 291 -13.17 16.98 -4.37
CA ARG A 291 -14.46 17.07 -5.09
C ARG A 291 -14.26 17.07 -6.61
N LEU A 292 -13.30 17.84 -7.09
CA LEU A 292 -13.00 17.95 -8.52
C LEU A 292 -12.59 16.59 -9.12
N VAL A 293 -11.75 15.83 -8.40
CA VAL A 293 -11.36 14.48 -8.82
C VAL A 293 -12.56 13.53 -8.82
N ILE A 294 -13.41 13.58 -7.79
CA ILE A 294 -14.61 12.72 -7.70
C ILE A 294 -15.57 13.01 -8.86
N GLU A 295 -15.84 14.28 -9.16
CA GLU A 295 -16.76 14.69 -10.23
C GLU A 295 -16.28 14.30 -11.63
N ARG A 296 -14.96 14.12 -11.80
CA ARG A 296 -14.33 13.75 -13.07
C ARG A 296 -14.00 12.26 -13.17
N ALA A 297 -14.22 11.49 -12.11
CA ALA A 297 -13.95 10.06 -12.10
C ALA A 297 -14.91 9.34 -13.05
N SER A 298 -14.37 8.48 -13.92
CA SER A 298 -15.12 7.71 -14.93
C SER A 298 -14.99 6.21 -14.71
#